data_AF-A0A950DME2-F1
#
_entry.id   AF-A0A950DME2-F1
#
_cell.length_a   1.000
_cell.length_b   1.000
_cell.length_c   1.000
_cell.angle_alpha   90.00
_cell.angle_beta   90.00
_cell.angle_gamma   90.00
#
_symmetry.space_group_name_H-M   'P 1'
#
loop_
_entity.id
_entity.type
_entity.pdbx_description
1 polymer ?
#
loop_
_entity_poly.entity_id
_entity_poly.type
_entity_poly.pdbx_seq_one_letter_code
_entity_poly.pdbx_strand_id
1 'polypeptide(L)' 'MDVPTLFIHGDDDQIAPYQDASVRAVKLVPDGRLEIYKGAPHGLPSTLKDRLNAYLLAFFGAAVAAREPALN' A
#
# COMPACT_ATOMS: atom_id res chain seq x y z
N MET A 1 -6.33 14.15 -5.56
CA MET A 1 -6.44 12.68 -5.54
C MET A 1 -7.55 12.37 -4.56
N ASP A 2 -8.62 11.74 -5.02
CA ASP A 2 -9.89 11.52 -4.33
C ASP A 2 -10.20 10.02 -4.16
N VAL A 3 -9.21 9.17 -4.46
CA VAL A 3 -9.31 7.72 -4.43
C VAL A 3 -8.48 7.20 -3.25
N PRO A 4 -9.02 6.30 -2.40
CA PRO A 4 -8.23 5.68 -1.34
C PRO A 4 -6.97 5.06 -1.90
N THR A 5 -5.81 5.39 -1.30
CA THR A 5 -4.50 5.01 -1.85
C THR A 5 -3.70 4.24 -0.82
N LEU A 6 -3.21 3.05 -1.21
CA LEU A 6 -2.34 2.24 -0.38
C LEU A 6 -0.90 2.28 -0.89
N PHE A 7 0.02 2.59 0.01
CA PHE A 7 1.46 2.49 -0.16
C PHE A 7 1.95 1.24 0.56
N ILE A 8 2.71 0.38 -0.14
CA ILE A 8 3.37 -0.80 0.43
C ILE A 8 4.85 -0.72 0.10
N HIS A 9 5.72 -0.87 1.10
CA HIS A 9 7.17 -0.78 0.89
C HIS A 9 7.92 -1.74 1.81
N GLY A 10 8.97 -2.39 1.31
CA GLY A 10 9.94 -3.10 2.15
C GLY A 10 10.95 -2.13 2.80
N ASP A 11 11.27 -2.31 4.08
CA ASP A 11 12.26 -1.44 4.74
C ASP A 11 13.72 -1.82 4.42
N ASP A 12 13.95 -2.97 3.79
CA ASP A 12 15.24 -3.42 3.25
C ASP A 12 15.33 -3.21 1.73
N ASP A 13 14.54 -2.28 1.20
CA ASP A 13 14.65 -1.84 -0.18
C ASP A 13 15.93 -1.03 -0.40
N GLN A 14 16.94 -1.71 -0.96
CA GLN A 14 18.25 -1.14 -1.27
C GLN A 14 18.28 -0.28 -2.54
N ILE A 15 17.17 -0.21 -3.30
CA ILE A 15 17.08 0.57 -4.55
C ILE A 15 16.36 1.90 -4.28
N ALA A 16 15.26 1.84 -3.54
CA ALA A 16 14.44 2.98 -3.17
C ALA A 16 14.17 2.98 -1.65
N PRO A 17 15.01 3.63 -0.83
CA PRO A 17 14.82 3.68 0.61
C PRO A 17 13.43 4.21 1.00
N TYR A 18 12.70 3.45 1.82
CA TYR A 18 11.29 3.72 2.11
C TYR A 18 11.05 5.08 2.78
N GLN A 19 12.02 5.59 3.55
CA GLN A 19 11.94 6.90 4.20
C GLN A 19 11.85 8.05 3.20
N ASP A 20 12.58 7.94 2.08
CA ASP A 20 12.62 8.98 1.04
C ASP A 20 11.55 8.80 -0.04
N ALA A 21 10.90 7.63 -0.05
CA ALA A 21 9.86 7.24 -1.00
C ALA A 21 8.47 7.21 -0.33
N SER A 22 7.99 6.01 0.05
CA SER A 22 6.61 5.80 0.50
C SER A 22 6.22 6.61 1.75
N VAL A 23 7.14 6.81 2.70
CA VAL A 23 6.90 7.64 3.90
C VAL A 23 6.68 9.11 3.56
N ARG A 24 7.35 9.63 2.52
CA ARG A 24 7.13 10.99 2.04
C ARG A 24 5.86 11.07 1.20
N ALA A 25 5.64 10.11 0.31
CA ALA A 25 4.51 10.09 -0.59
C ALA A 25 3.15 10.02 0.15
N VAL A 26 3.03 9.18 1.18
CA VAL A 26 1.78 9.03 1.94
C VAL A 26 1.34 10.34 2.61
N LYS A 27 2.28 11.21 2.98
CA LYS A 27 1.98 12.52 3.60
C LYS A 27 1.40 13.53 2.60
N LEU A 28 1.59 13.29 1.31
CA LEU A 28 1.12 14.17 0.23
C LEU A 28 -0.23 13.73 -0.34
N VAL A 29 -0.63 12.47 -0.13
CA VAL A 29 -1.84 11.91 -0.71
C VAL A 29 -2.98 11.92 0.32
N PRO A 30 -4.09 12.61 0.04
CA PRO A 30 -5.31 12.51 0.84
C PRO A 30 -5.82 11.07 0.87
N ASP A 31 -6.24 10.59 2.04
CA ASP A 31 -6.62 9.17 2.28
C ASP A 31 -5.54 8.16 1.87
N GLY A 32 -4.27 8.53 2.14
CA GLY A 32 -3.11 7.66 2.01
C GLY A 32 -2.94 6.74 3.22
N ARG A 33 -2.79 5.43 2.97
CA ARG A 33 -2.41 4.43 3.97
C ARG A 33 -1.03 3.88 3.64
N LEU A 34 -0.20 3.64 4.66
CA LEU A 34 1.14 3.08 4.48
C LEU A 34 1.28 1.76 5.25
N GLU A 35 1.81 0.75 4.58
CA GLU A 35 2.21 -0.54 5.16
C GLU A 35 3.69 -0.81 4.87
N ILE A 36 4.48 -1.06 5.92
CA ILE A 36 5.91 -1.34 5.81
C ILE A 36 6.17 -2.82 6.10
N TYR A 37 6.81 -3.49 5.14
CA TYR A 37 7.21 -4.88 5.24
C TYR A 37 8.62 -4.96 5.81
N LYS A 38 8.72 -5.23 7.11
CA LYS A 38 9.99 -5.41 7.81
C LYS A 38 10.85 -6.52 7.18
N GLY A 39 12.11 -6.21 6.91
CA GLY A 39 13.12 -7.05 6.27
C GLY A 39 12.86 -7.36 4.79
N ALA A 40 11.90 -6.69 4.15
CA ALA A 40 11.54 -7.02 2.77
C ALA A 40 12.36 -6.20 1.75
N PRO A 41 12.80 -6.82 0.64
CA PRO A 41 13.58 -6.14 -0.38
C PRO A 41 12.69 -5.34 -1.35
N HIS A 42 13.31 -4.63 -2.29
CA HIS A 42 12.61 -3.99 -3.42
C HIS A 42 11.69 -4.98 -4.16
N GLY A 43 12.15 -6.22 -4.34
CA GLY A 43 11.42 -7.31 -4.99
C GLY A 43 10.36 -7.99 -4.12
N LEU A 44 9.75 -7.30 -3.15
CA LEU A 44 8.70 -7.87 -2.30
C LEU A 44 7.49 -8.48 -3.06
N PRO A 45 7.10 -8.02 -4.28
CA PRO A 45 6.02 -8.67 -5.01
C PRO A 45 6.37 -10.08 -5.50
N SER A 46 7.67 -10.39 -5.63
CA SER A 46 8.15 -11.71 -6.03
C SER A 46 8.51 -12.57 -4.82
N THR A 47 9.17 -11.98 -3.81
CA THR A 47 9.71 -12.72 -2.65
C THR A 47 8.68 -12.97 -1.56
N LEU A 48 7.67 -12.11 -1.42
CA LEU A 48 6.65 -12.16 -0.37
C LEU A 48 5.22 -12.11 -0.94
N LYS A 49 5.04 -12.67 -2.14
CA LYS A 49 3.79 -12.63 -2.92
C LYS A 49 2.54 -13.00 -2.13
N ASP A 50 2.59 -14.04 -1.27
CA ASP A 50 1.38 -14.51 -0.57
C ASP A 50 0.94 -13.50 0.49
N ARG A 51 1.90 -12.95 1.25
CA ARG A 51 1.64 -11.87 2.21
C ARG A 51 1.18 -10.59 1.50
N LEU A 52 1.81 -10.23 0.38
CA LEU A 52 1.42 -9.07 -0.41
C LEU A 52 -0.02 -9.22 -0.93
N ASN A 53 -0.32 -10.35 -1.58
CA ASN A 53 -1.62 -10.60 -2.20
C ASN A 53 -2.74 -10.65 -1.16
N ALA A 54 -2.52 -11.25 0.01
CA ALA A 54 -3.49 -11.25 1.10
C ALA A 54 -3.84 -9.82 1.55
N TYR A 55 -2.83 -8.94 1.67
CA TYR A 55 -3.04 -7.57 2.08
C TYR A 55 -3.72 -6.72 0.99
N LEU A 56 -3.35 -6.94 -0.28
CA LEU A 56 -4.01 -6.30 -1.42
C LEU A 56 -5.49 -6.70 -1.51
N LEU A 57 -5.82 -7.99 -1.35
CA LEU A 57 -7.20 -8.46 -1.32
C LEU A 57 -8.00 -7.84 -0.17
N ALA A 58 -7.41 -7.73 1.03
CA ALA A 58 -8.04 -7.06 2.15
C ALA A 58 -8.30 -5.57 1.86
N PHE A 59 -7.35 -4.88 1.23
CA PHE A 59 -7.50 -3.48 0.83
C PHE A 59 -8.61 -3.30 -0.21
N PHE A 60 -8.62 -4.12 -1.26
CA PHE A 60 -9.66 -4.05 -2.29
C PHE A 60 -11.03 -4.42 -1.73
N GLY A 61 -11.14 -5.42 -0.86
CA GLY A 61 -12.39 -5.76 -0.18
C GLY A 61 -12.94 -4.61 0.65
N ALA A 62 -12.10 -3.93 1.42
CA ALA A 62 -12.48 -2.74 2.18
C ALA A 62 -12.86 -1.55 1.28
N ALA A 63 -12.12 -1.32 0.18
CA ALA A 63 -12.40 -0.25 -0.77
C ALA A 63 -13.71 -0.50 -1.55
N VAL A 64 -14.05 -1.76 -1.84
CA VAL A 64 -15.34 -2.12 -2.47
C VAL A 64 -16.49 -1.88 -1.49
N ALA A 65 -16.34 -2.24 -0.20
CA ALA A 65 -17.37 -1.96 0.81
C ALA A 65 -17.62 -0.45 1.02
N ALA A 66 -16.59 0.39 0.87
CA ALA A 66 -16.73 1.85 0.94
C ALA A 66 -17.37 2.49 -0.31
N ARG A 67 -17.58 1.72 -1.39
CA ARG A 67 -18.11 2.20 -2.68
C ARG A 67 -19.56 1.79 -2.97
N GLU A 68 -20.26 1.11 -2.05
CA GLU A 68 -21.70 0.87 -2.22
C GLU A 68 -22.50 2.18 -2.27
N PRO A 69 -23.50 2.28 -3.17
CA PRO A 69 -23.80 3.52 -3.86
C PRO A 69 -24.75 4.42 -3.08
N ALA A 70 -24.59 5.72 -3.25
CA ALA A 70 -25.69 6.66 -3.13
C ALA A 70 -26.78 6.24 -4.14
N LEU A 71 -27.72 5.42 -3.67
CA LEU A 71 -29.02 5.20 -4.28
C LEU A 71 -29.85 6.45 -4.00
N ASN A 72 -29.90 7.35 -4.98
CA ASN A 72 -30.98 8.31 -5.23
C ASN A 72 -31.23 8.36 -6.73
#